data_AF-A0A293MMZ3-F1
#
_entry.id   AF-A0A293MMZ3-F1
#
_cell.length_a   1.000
_cell.length_b   1.000
_cell.length_c   1.000
_cell.angle_alpha   90.00
_cell.angle_beta   90.00
_cell.angle_gamma   90.00
#
_symmetry.space_group_name_H-M   'P 1'
#
loop_
_entity.id
_entity.type
_entity.pdbx_description
1 polymer ?
#
loop_
_entity_poly.entity_id
_entity_poly.type
_entity_poly.pdbx_seq_one_letter_code
_entity_poly.pdbx_strand_id
1 'polypeptide(L)'
;MLLLQRAHIVLSTINSCRGRFLEEAFGRNSLHSFTCVIVDEATQCTEVELLLALQYRANRLVLMGDPHQLPATVLSREAVDLNFQQSLFERFYNYLKESASSQPIFLLTQPFTGLTVPCQPSDSRGGSPSTACYCAVTGSC
;
A
#
# COMPACT_ATOMS: atom_id res chain seq x y z
N MET A 1 -5.93 -26.10 -8.77
CA MET A 1 -6.85 -24.97 -8.49
C MET A 1 -7.47 -25.00 -7.09
N LEU A 2 -8.00 -26.15 -6.62
CA LEU A 2 -8.68 -26.27 -5.31
C LEU A 2 -7.90 -25.73 -4.10
N LEU A 3 -6.56 -25.82 -4.11
CA LEU A 3 -5.75 -25.37 -2.97
C LEU A 3 -5.80 -23.84 -2.78
N LEU A 4 -5.71 -23.07 -3.87
CA LEU A 4 -5.80 -21.61 -3.81
C LEU A 4 -7.18 -21.16 -3.36
N GLN A 5 -8.25 -21.76 -3.92
CA GLN A 5 -9.63 -21.40 -3.57
C GLN A 5 -10.02 -21.75 -2.13
N ARG A 6 -9.31 -22.67 -1.48
CA ARG A 6 -9.51 -23.04 -0.07
C ARG A 6 -8.58 -22.31 0.88
N ALA A 7 -7.60 -21.56 0.37
CA ALA A 7 -6.70 -20.80 1.20
C ALA A 7 -7.43 -19.58 1.80
N HIS A 8 -7.26 -19.37 3.10
CA HIS A 8 -7.77 -18.18 3.78
C HIS A 8 -6.91 -16.94 3.50
N ILE A 9 -5.61 -17.16 3.29
CA ILE A 9 -4.61 -16.12 3.04
C ILE A 9 -3.74 -16.57 1.87
N VAL A 10 -3.53 -15.68 0.91
CA VAL A 10 -2.63 -15.91 -0.23
C VAL A 10 -1.60 -14.79 -0.24
N LEU A 11 -0.32 -15.15 -0.24
CA LEU A 11 0.79 -14.22 -0.30
C LEU A 11 1.38 -14.23 -1.71
N SER A 12 1.69 -13.05 -2.22
CA SER A 12 2.29 -12.85 -3.54
C SER A 12 3.01 -11.51 -3.56
N THR A 13 4.03 -11.36 -4.42
CA THR A 13 4.52 -10.02 -4.77
C THR A 13 3.53 -9.35 -5.73
N ILE A 14 3.56 -8.02 -5.82
CA ILE A 14 2.67 -7.25 -6.71
C ILE A 14 2.81 -7.72 -8.16
N ASN A 15 4.05 -7.90 -8.64
CA ASN A 15 4.30 -8.33 -10.02
C ASN A 15 3.90 -9.79 -10.28
N SER A 16 4.02 -10.67 -9.28
CA SER A 16 3.64 -12.09 -9.43
C SER A 16 2.16 -12.34 -9.17
N CYS A 17 1.40 -11.36 -8.65
CA CYS A 17 -0.01 -11.57 -8.34
C CYS A 17 -0.82 -11.90 -9.60
N ARG A 18 -0.35 -11.50 -10.80
CA ARG A 18 -0.93 -11.85 -12.10
C ARG A 18 -0.53 -13.23 -12.65
N GLY A 19 0.10 -14.06 -11.84
CA GLY A 19 0.48 -15.42 -12.24
C GLY A 19 -0.73 -16.23 -12.68
N ARG A 20 -0.53 -17.14 -13.66
CA ARG A 20 -1.58 -17.99 -14.24
C ARG A 20 -2.49 -18.62 -13.19
N PHE A 21 -1.92 -19.16 -12.11
CA PHE A 21 -2.70 -19.84 -11.07
C PHE A 21 -3.63 -18.90 -10.28
N LEU A 22 -3.21 -17.67 -10.00
CA LEU A 22 -4.02 -16.67 -9.32
C LEU A 22 -5.11 -16.12 -10.25
N GLU A 23 -4.78 -15.88 -11.52
CA GLU A 23 -5.76 -15.46 -12.53
C GLU A 23 -6.82 -16.53 -12.78
N GLU A 24 -6.44 -17.81 -12.88
CA GLU A 24 -7.39 -18.92 -13.02
C GLU A 24 -8.28 -19.08 -11.77
N ALA A 25 -7.72 -18.86 -10.57
CA ALA A 25 -8.46 -19.05 -9.32
C ALA A 25 -9.35 -17.86 -8.94
N PHE A 26 -8.91 -16.62 -9.20
CA PHE A 26 -9.50 -15.38 -8.67
C PHE A 26 -9.56 -14.23 -9.68
N GLY A 27 -9.18 -14.46 -10.94
CA GLY A 27 -9.22 -13.46 -11.99
C GLY A 27 -10.62 -12.95 -12.30
N ARG A 28 -10.74 -12.13 -13.34
CA ARG A 28 -12.01 -11.43 -13.65
C ARG A 28 -13.19 -12.36 -13.89
N ASN A 29 -12.93 -13.54 -14.46
CA ASN A 29 -13.95 -14.54 -14.77
C ASN A 29 -14.21 -15.54 -13.64
N SER A 30 -13.50 -15.43 -12.51
CA SER A 30 -13.72 -16.31 -11.36
C SER A 30 -14.94 -15.88 -10.55
N LEU A 31 -15.68 -16.88 -10.06
CA LEU A 31 -16.74 -16.67 -9.06
C LEU A 31 -16.18 -16.34 -7.66
N HIS A 32 -14.89 -16.56 -7.44
CA HIS A 32 -14.20 -16.21 -6.21
C HIS A 32 -13.53 -14.83 -6.34
N SER A 33 -13.59 -14.05 -5.27
CA SER A 33 -12.87 -12.78 -5.12
C SER A 33 -12.23 -12.69 -3.74
N PHE A 34 -11.27 -11.78 -3.60
CA PHE A 34 -10.73 -11.44 -2.29
C PHE A 34 -11.69 -10.49 -1.59
N THR A 35 -11.88 -10.65 -0.28
CA THR A 35 -12.65 -9.67 0.53
C THR A 35 -11.78 -8.48 0.93
N CYS A 36 -10.48 -8.71 1.09
CA CYS A 36 -9.48 -7.74 1.46
C CYS A 36 -8.18 -8.00 0.72
N VAL A 37 -7.54 -6.93 0.26
CA VAL A 37 -6.17 -6.92 -0.25
C VAL A 37 -5.34 -6.06 0.69
N ILE A 38 -4.23 -6.61 1.17
CA ILE A 38 -3.25 -5.92 2.00
C ILE A 38 -1.96 -5.82 1.20
N VAL A 39 -1.42 -4.61 1.07
CA VAL A 39 -0.15 -4.36 0.41
C VAL A 39 0.82 -3.79 1.43
N ASP A 40 1.86 -4.55 1.71
CA ASP A 40 3.00 -4.11 2.52
C ASP A 40 4.04 -3.41 1.63
N GLU A 41 4.84 -2.52 2.23
CA GLU A 41 5.81 -1.67 1.51
C GLU A 41 5.19 -0.91 0.32
N ALA A 42 3.96 -0.42 0.48
CA ALA A 42 3.16 0.16 -0.59
C ALA A 42 3.78 1.43 -1.20
N THR A 43 4.72 2.08 -0.51
CA THR A 43 5.49 3.24 -1.02
C THR A 43 6.59 2.85 -2.01
N GLN A 44 7.04 1.58 -2.00
CA GLN A 44 8.11 1.08 -2.85
C GLN A 44 7.62 0.53 -4.20
N CYS A 45 6.36 0.76 -4.56
CA CYS A 45 5.80 0.36 -5.85
C CYS A 45 5.14 1.55 -6.55
N THR A 46 5.26 1.59 -7.87
CA THR A 46 4.58 2.62 -8.66
C THR A 46 3.06 2.43 -8.57
N GLU A 47 2.32 3.51 -8.79
CA GLU A 47 0.86 3.41 -8.84
C GLU A 47 0.38 2.33 -9.83
N VAL A 48 1.00 2.24 -11.00
CA VAL A 48 0.63 1.28 -12.06
C VAL A 48 0.86 -0.17 -11.61
N GLU A 49 1.95 -0.45 -10.90
CA GLU A 49 2.20 -1.78 -10.34
C GLU A 49 1.12 -2.15 -9.32
N LEU A 50 0.73 -1.22 -8.44
CA LEU A 50 -0.28 -1.52 -7.43
C LEU A 50 -1.66 -1.81 -8.01
N LEU A 51 -1.99 -1.29 -9.21
CA LEU A 51 -3.24 -1.62 -9.91
C LEU A 51 -3.38 -3.12 -10.21
N LEU A 52 -2.27 -3.86 -10.31
CA LEU A 52 -2.30 -5.32 -10.50
C LEU A 52 -2.97 -6.03 -9.33
N ALA A 53 -2.85 -5.52 -8.11
CA ALA A 53 -3.49 -6.08 -6.93
C ALA A 53 -4.99 -5.71 -6.85
N LEU A 54 -5.40 -4.57 -7.42
CA LEU A 54 -6.79 -4.08 -7.35
C LEU A 54 -7.75 -4.81 -8.29
N GLN A 55 -7.25 -5.52 -9.29
CA GLN A 55 -8.09 -6.27 -10.24
C GLN A 55 -8.92 -7.39 -9.58
N TYR A 56 -8.56 -7.77 -8.35
CA TYR A 56 -9.16 -8.87 -7.60
C TYR A 56 -10.51 -8.56 -6.94
N ARG A 57 -11.09 -7.38 -7.25
CA ARG A 57 -12.43 -6.96 -6.80
C ARG A 57 -12.58 -7.01 -5.28
N ALA A 58 -11.54 -6.61 -4.57
CA ALA A 58 -11.57 -6.55 -3.12
C ALA A 58 -12.41 -5.38 -2.62
N ASN A 59 -13.23 -5.64 -1.60
CA ASN A 59 -14.07 -4.63 -0.98
C ASN A 59 -13.28 -3.74 -0.01
N ARG A 60 -12.12 -4.21 0.44
CA ARG A 60 -11.21 -3.48 1.33
C ARG A 60 -9.78 -3.52 0.79
N LEU A 61 -9.15 -2.36 0.74
CA LEU A 61 -7.72 -2.22 0.47
C LEU A 61 -7.05 -1.66 1.72
N VAL A 62 -5.98 -2.31 2.15
CA VAL A 62 -5.12 -1.85 3.23
C VAL A 62 -3.73 -1.63 2.63
N LEU A 63 -3.26 -0.38 2.64
CA LEU A 63 -1.92 -0.03 2.19
C LEU A 63 -1.07 0.29 3.40
N MET A 64 0.03 -0.44 3.58
CA MET A 64 1.01 -0.18 4.64
C MET A 64 2.32 0.28 4.02
N GLY A 65 2.90 1.34 4.57
CA GLY A 65 4.17 1.87 4.11
C GLY A 65 4.60 3.10 4.89
N ASP A 66 5.79 3.59 4.59
CA ASP A 66 6.34 4.82 5.17
C ASP A 66 6.59 5.84 4.04
N PRO A 67 5.85 6.97 3.98
CA PRO A 67 6.00 8.00 2.95
C PRO A 67 7.33 8.76 3.06
N HIS A 68 8.11 8.54 4.13
CA HIS A 68 9.43 9.13 4.32
C HIS A 68 10.57 8.19 3.91
N GLN A 69 10.27 6.95 3.50
CA GLN A 69 11.25 6.02 2.92
C GLN A 69 11.47 6.27 1.42
N LEU A 70 12.28 5.42 0.78
CA LEU A 70 12.60 5.53 -0.64
C LEU A 70 11.33 5.35 -1.50
N PRO A 71 11.15 6.16 -2.57
CA PRO A 71 10.07 5.98 -3.52
C PRO A 71 10.29 4.72 -4.38
N ALA A 72 9.31 4.38 -5.21
CA ALA A 72 9.43 3.29 -6.17
C ALA A 72 10.65 3.47 -7.09
N THR A 73 11.38 2.38 -7.34
CA THR A 73 12.60 2.45 -8.17
C THR A 73 12.24 2.56 -9.64
N VAL A 74 12.54 3.70 -10.25
CA VAL A 74 12.34 3.97 -11.68
C VAL A 74 13.68 4.28 -12.33
N LEU A 75 14.04 3.53 -13.38
CA LEU A 75 15.34 3.67 -14.06
C LEU A 75 15.41 4.90 -14.97
N SER A 76 14.27 5.29 -15.56
CA SER A 76 14.20 6.44 -16.46
C SER A 76 14.10 7.74 -15.67
N ARG A 77 15.11 8.61 -15.81
CA ARG A 77 15.10 9.95 -15.21
C ARG A 77 13.95 10.81 -15.72
N GLU A 78 13.66 10.74 -17.01
CA GLU A 78 12.52 11.46 -17.60
C GLU A 78 11.19 11.03 -16.96
N ALA A 79 11.01 9.73 -16.69
CA ALA A 79 9.81 9.24 -16.01
C ALA A 79 9.75 9.71 -14.55
N VAL A 80 10.90 9.78 -13.86
CA VAL A 80 11.01 10.37 -12.51
C VAL A 80 10.62 11.85 -12.53
N ASP A 81 11.10 12.62 -13.51
CA ASP A 81 10.76 14.04 -13.68
C ASP A 81 9.25 14.25 -13.94
N LEU A 82 8.60 13.28 -14.57
CA LEU A 82 7.14 13.21 -14.77
C LEU A 82 6.38 12.57 -13.59
N ASN A 83 7.03 12.41 -12.43
CA ASN A 83 6.46 11.87 -11.19
C ASN A 83 5.96 10.41 -11.28
N PHE A 84 6.50 9.60 -12.21
CA PHE A 84 6.12 8.19 -12.38
C PHE A 84 6.48 7.31 -11.16
N GLN A 85 7.45 7.74 -10.35
CA GLN A 85 7.85 7.05 -9.12
C GLN A 85 6.83 7.18 -7.97
N GLN A 86 5.81 8.03 -8.13
CA GLN A 86 4.76 8.19 -7.12
C GLN A 86 3.96 6.90 -6.97
N SER A 87 3.85 6.45 -5.72
CA SER A 87 3.01 5.32 -5.32
C SER A 87 1.55 5.74 -5.12
N LEU A 88 0.63 4.78 -5.24
CA LEU A 88 -0.77 5.03 -4.91
C LEU A 88 -0.94 5.42 -3.43
N PHE A 89 -0.10 4.86 -2.56
CA PHE A 89 -0.05 5.19 -1.14
C PHE A 89 0.24 6.68 -0.94
N GLU A 90 1.31 7.21 -1.55
CA GLU A 90 1.67 8.63 -1.41
C GLU A 90 0.57 9.54 -1.94
N ARG A 91 -0.06 9.17 -3.06
CA ARG A 91 -1.19 9.92 -3.62
C ARG A 91 -2.35 10.00 -2.63
N PHE A 92 -2.74 8.89 -2.01
CA PHE A 92 -3.79 8.89 -0.99
C PHE A 92 -3.37 9.58 0.30
N TYR A 93 -2.13 9.37 0.76
CA TYR A 93 -1.59 10.03 1.94
C TYR A 93 -1.68 11.55 1.82
N ASN A 94 -1.25 12.12 0.68
CA ASN A 94 -1.31 13.55 0.43
C ASN A 94 -2.76 14.06 0.39
N TYR A 95 -3.65 13.37 -0.34
CA TYR A 95 -5.06 13.74 -0.45
C TYR A 95 -5.81 13.70 0.89
N LEU A 96 -5.56 12.67 1.69
CA LEU A 96 -6.25 12.44 2.96
C LEU A 96 -5.67 13.30 4.10
N LYS A 97 -4.38 13.63 4.06
CA LYS A 97 -3.76 14.57 5.00
C LYS A 97 -4.45 15.95 4.95
N GLU A 98 -4.90 16.37 3.77
CA GLU A 98 -5.61 17.64 3.56
C GLU A 98 -7.08 17.59 4.00
N SER A 99 -7.65 16.39 4.16
CA SER A 99 -9.08 16.19 4.47
C SER A 99 -9.31 15.95 5.96
N ALA A 100 -9.81 16.97 6.69
CA ALA A 100 -9.91 16.97 8.16
C ALA A 100 -11.05 16.14 8.79
N SER A 101 -11.95 15.52 8.00
CA SER A 101 -13.25 15.07 8.50
C SER A 101 -13.33 13.62 9.01
N SER A 102 -12.41 12.73 8.61
CA SER A 102 -12.36 11.33 9.06
C SER A 102 -11.14 10.67 8.41
N GLN A 103 -9.97 10.73 9.04
CA GLN A 103 -8.75 10.21 8.40
C GLN A 103 -8.70 8.69 8.51
N PRO A 104 -8.73 7.92 7.40
CA PRO A 104 -8.55 6.48 7.43
C PRO A 104 -7.05 6.10 7.47
N ILE A 105 -6.18 7.06 7.82
CA ILE A 105 -4.75 6.89 7.96
C ILE A 105 -4.46 6.60 9.43
N PHE A 106 -4.01 5.38 9.72
CA PHE A 106 -3.55 5.01 11.05
C PHE A 106 -2.04 5.11 11.14
N LEU A 107 -1.54 5.88 12.10
CA LEU A 107 -0.12 6.06 12.37
C LEU A 107 0.36 5.07 13.42
N LEU A 108 1.39 4.28 13.10
CA LEU A 108 2.09 3.44 14.07
C LEU A 108 3.28 4.23 14.65
N THR A 109 3.20 4.61 15.93
CA THR A 109 4.16 5.51 16.59
C THR A 109 5.21 4.80 17.46
N GLN A 110 5.06 3.50 17.72
CA GLN A 110 5.92 2.75 18.63
C GLN A 110 6.88 1.84 17.85
N PRO A 111 8.18 2.18 17.77
CA PRO A 111 9.19 1.28 17.20
C PRO A 111 9.51 0.13 18.15
N PHE A 112 9.52 -1.10 17.64
CA PHE A 112 9.81 -2.32 18.42
C PHE A 112 11.25 -2.85 18.23
N THR A 113 12.06 -2.22 17.39
CA THR A 113 13.42 -2.69 17.03
C THR A 113 14.50 -2.37 18.07
N GLY A 114 14.15 -1.82 19.23
CA GLY A 114 15.08 -1.52 20.32
C GLY A 114 16.04 -0.35 20.06
N LEU A 115 15.96 0.30 18.90
CA LEU A 115 16.61 1.58 18.63
C LEU A 115 15.81 2.67 19.35
N THR A 116 16.40 3.25 20.41
CA THR A 116 15.94 4.50 21.04
C THR A 116 16.19 5.70 20.12
N VAL A 117 15.63 5.68 18.92
CA VAL A 117 15.38 6.93 18.18
C VAL A 117 13.99 7.37 18.62
N PRO A 118 13.86 8.40 19.45
CA PRO A 118 12.56 9.01 19.67
C PRO A 118 12.06 9.45 18.29
N CYS A 119 10.83 9.07 17.93
CA CYS A 119 10.10 9.73 16.85
C CYS A 119 9.90 11.18 17.26
N GLN A 120 10.93 12.03 17.10
CA GLN A 120 10.80 13.44 17.39
C GLN A 120 9.95 14.07 16.29
N PRO A 121 8.87 14.78 16.64
CA PRO A 121 8.20 15.64 15.67
C PRO A 121 9.23 16.68 15.22
N SER A 122 9.54 16.70 13.93
CA SER A 122 10.37 17.72 13.32
C SER A 122 9.62 19.04 13.34
N ASP A 123 9.84 19.77 14.42
CA ASP A 123 9.58 21.20 14.62
C ASP A 123 8.11 21.68 14.55
N SER A 124 7.91 22.81 15.21
CA SER A 124 6.69 23.53 15.62
C SER A 124 5.65 23.92 14.55
N ARG A 125 5.60 23.24 13.40
CA ARG A 125 4.60 23.39 12.35
C ARG A 125 4.21 22.03 11.76
N GLY A 126 3.41 21.24 12.48
CA GLY A 126 2.65 20.11 11.89
C GLY A 126 3.45 19.10 11.07
N GLY A 127 4.74 18.90 11.38
CA GLY A 127 5.60 17.94 10.70
C GLY A 127 5.32 16.51 11.15
N SER A 128 5.04 15.62 10.19
CA SER A 128 4.87 14.18 10.43
C SER A 128 6.23 13.51 10.78
N PRO A 129 6.26 12.55 11.72
CA PRO A 129 7.51 11.92 12.18
C PRO A 129 8.17 11.07 11.09
N SER A 130 9.51 11.04 11.09
CA SER A 130 10.40 10.47 10.05
C SER A 130 10.51 8.94 10.00
N THR A 131 9.76 8.21 10.83
CA THR A 131 9.83 6.74 10.91
C THR A 131 8.47 6.21 11.33
N ALA A 132 7.50 6.47 10.48
CA ALA A 132 6.10 6.24 10.76
C ALA A 132 5.54 5.33 9.68
N CYS A 133 5.16 4.11 10.07
CA CYS A 133 4.34 3.29 9.21
C CYS A 133 2.91 3.83 9.27
N TYR A 134 2.35 4.15 8.11
CA TYR A 134 0.95 4.51 8.00
C TYR A 134 0.18 3.37 7.34
N CYS A 135 -1.05 3.20 7.78
CA CYS A 135 -2.00 2.27 7.21
C CYS A 135 -3.17 3.07 6.63
N ALA A 136 -3.34 3.03 5.31
CA ALA A 136 -4.50 3.62 4.64
C ALA A 136 -5.52 2.52 4.34
N VAL A 137 -6.73 2.65 4.89
CA VAL A 137 -7.82 1.69 4.68
C VAL A 137 -8.88 2.30 3.75
N THR A 138 -9.29 1.57 2.72
CA THR A 138 -10.46 1.92 1.91
C THR A 138 -11.63 0.98 2.23
N GLY A 139 -12.85 1.56 2.33
CA GLY A 139 -14.10 0.83 2.60
C GLY A 139 -14.67 1.07 4.00
N SER A 140 -16.00 1.00 4.14
CA SER A 140 -16.69 1.12 5.43
C SER A 140 -16.37 -0.08 6.34
N CYS A 141 -16.14 0.19 7.64
CA CYS A 141 -16.01 -0.82 8.68
C CYS A 141 -17.27 -1.68 8.78
#